data_AF-A0A2T2UZT1-F1
#
_entry.id   AF-A0A2T2UZT1-F1
#
_cell.length_a   1.000
_cell.length_b   1.000
_cell.length_c   1.000
_cell.angle_alpha   90.00
_cell.angle_beta   90.00
_cell.angle_gamma   90.00
#
_symmetry.space_group_name_H-M   'P 1'
#
loop_
_entity.id
_entity.type
_entity.pdbx_description
1 polymer ?
#
loop_
_entity_poly.entity_id
_entity_poly.type
_entity_poly.pdbx_seq_one_letter_code
_entity_poly.pdbx_strand_id
1 'polypeptide(L)'
;MRHFWSHPSTPMRSSLFIGGLLALLLIAPRPLPAQSNEQAVEAAKEAAQEWLALLDAGKYETTWEEGQAHAALDSLRSRSLVAARYATDIPNAPEGEYVVAQYKSMYGAKETVETTYLKKDDGTWRVAGYFVKPAGQ
;
A
#
# COMPACT_ATOMS: atom_id res chain seq x y z
N MET A 1 -53.05 -30.67 40.83
CA MET A 1 -52.58 -30.06 42.10
C MET A 1 -51.91 -28.74 41.76
N ARG A 2 -52.25 -27.67 42.49
CA ARG A 2 -51.83 -26.29 42.27
C ARG A 2 -50.70 -25.92 43.23
N HIS A 3 -49.96 -24.85 42.89
CA HIS A 3 -49.26 -23.92 43.82
C HIS A 3 -48.00 -24.51 44.50
N PHE A 4 -46.94 -23.79 44.89
CA PHE A 4 -46.66 -22.36 45.05
C PHE A 4 -45.13 -22.16 45.19
N TRP A 5 -44.72 -20.91 44.97
CA TRP A 5 -43.41 -20.25 45.07
C TRP A 5 -42.57 -20.51 46.35
N SER A 6 -41.23 -20.38 46.27
CA SER A 6 -40.45 -19.28 46.94
C SER A 6 -38.92 -19.50 46.89
N HIS A 7 -38.19 -18.49 46.41
CA HIS A 7 -36.74 -18.30 46.64
C HIS A 7 -36.52 -17.41 47.87
N PRO A 8 -35.41 -17.58 48.61
CA PRO A 8 -34.83 -16.52 49.40
C PRO A 8 -33.43 -16.08 48.89
N SER A 9 -33.39 -14.80 48.51
CA SER A 9 -32.40 -13.74 48.83
C SER A 9 -30.90 -14.05 48.99
N THR A 10 -30.10 -13.38 48.16
CA THR A 10 -28.65 -13.14 48.30
C THR A 10 -28.27 -12.39 49.59
N PRO A 11 -26.99 -12.47 50.00
CA PRO A 11 -26.28 -11.21 50.25
C PRO A 11 -24.98 -11.02 49.45
N MET A 12 -24.89 -9.79 48.96
CA MET A 12 -23.76 -9.04 48.41
C MET A 12 -22.48 -9.19 49.27
N ARG A 13 -21.32 -9.44 48.65
CA ARG A 13 -20.02 -9.06 49.21
C ARG A 13 -19.28 -8.21 48.20
N SER A 14 -19.26 -6.92 48.50
CA SER A 14 -18.48 -5.89 47.85
C SER A 14 -16.99 -6.21 47.91
N SER A 15 -16.28 -5.97 46.81
CA SER A 15 -14.91 -5.46 46.85
C SER A 15 -14.66 -4.70 45.56
N LEU A 16 -14.68 -3.37 45.69
CA LEU A 16 -14.05 -2.46 44.73
C LEU A 16 -12.54 -2.76 44.72
N PHE A 17 -11.96 -2.88 43.53
CA PHE A 17 -10.62 -2.36 43.29
C PHE A 17 -10.69 -1.44 42.07
N ILE A 18 -10.70 -0.15 42.36
CA ILE A 18 -10.38 0.91 41.43
C ILE A 18 -8.86 0.86 41.23
N GLY A 19 -8.42 0.69 39.99
CA GLY A 19 -7.02 0.79 39.58
C GLY A 19 -7.00 1.23 38.12
N GLY A 20 -6.78 2.53 37.92
CA GLY A 20 -7.03 3.23 36.65
C GLY A 20 -6.13 2.85 35.49
N LEU A 21 -6.69 2.92 34.29
CA LEU A 21 -6.04 3.53 33.15
C LEU A 21 -7.12 4.16 32.25
N LEU A 22 -7.44 5.42 32.55
CA LEU A 22 -8.09 6.32 31.62
C LEU A 22 -7.06 6.61 30.50
N ALA A 23 -6.99 5.73 29.50
CA ALA A 23 -6.44 6.11 28.21
C ALA A 23 -7.50 6.99 27.53
N LEU A 24 -7.47 8.28 27.85
CA LEU A 24 -8.15 9.32 27.08
C LEU A 24 -7.60 9.23 25.65
N LEU A 25 -8.33 8.55 24.78
CA LEU A 25 -8.09 8.54 23.34
C LEU A 25 -8.46 9.94 22.85
N LEU A 26 -7.55 10.89 23.00
CA LEU A 26 -7.55 12.15 22.28
C LEU A 26 -7.38 11.82 20.79
N ILE A 27 -8.49 11.44 20.14
CA ILE A 27 -8.57 11.45 18.68
C ILE A 27 -8.60 12.93 18.30
N ALA A 28 -7.42 13.56 18.24
CA ALA A 28 -7.30 14.78 17.47
C ALA A 28 -7.74 14.43 16.03
N PRO A 29 -8.66 15.19 15.41
CA PRO A 29 -9.06 14.93 14.04
C PRO A 29 -7.80 15.02 13.19
N ARG A 30 -7.32 13.87 12.72
CA ARG A 30 -6.25 13.84 11.72
C ARG A 30 -6.76 14.61 10.51
N PRO A 31 -5.97 15.52 9.93
CA PRO A 31 -6.36 16.14 8.69
C PRO A 31 -6.61 15.04 7.64
N LEU A 32 -7.86 14.94 7.18
CA LEU A 32 -8.38 13.99 6.20
C LEU A 32 -7.53 13.80 4.93
N PRO A 33 -6.83 14.81 4.38
CA PRO A 33 -5.99 14.59 3.20
C PRO A 33 -4.78 13.68 3.45
N ALA A 34 -4.16 13.72 4.63
CA ALA A 34 -2.97 12.89 4.87
C ALA A 34 -3.31 11.40 4.98
N GLN A 35 -4.42 11.08 5.66
CA GLN A 35 -4.88 9.71 5.84
C GLN A 35 -5.38 9.09 4.53
N SER A 36 -6.11 9.85 3.70
CA SER A 36 -6.59 9.37 2.40
C SER A 36 -5.44 9.17 1.40
N ASN A 37 -4.44 10.05 1.40
CA ASN A 37 -3.26 9.89 0.56
C ASN A 37 -2.42 8.67 0.97
N GLU A 38 -2.27 8.39 2.26
CA GLU A 38 -1.57 7.20 2.74
C GLU A 38 -2.32 5.92 2.34
N GLN A 39 -3.64 5.89 2.50
CA GLN A 39 -4.49 4.79 2.04
C GLN A 39 -4.37 4.57 0.52
N ALA A 40 -4.35 5.64 -0.27
CA ALA A 40 -4.13 5.58 -1.71
C ALA A 40 -2.76 4.98 -2.04
N VAL A 41 -1.70 5.41 -1.33
CA VAL A 41 -0.35 4.87 -1.50
C VAL A 41 -0.29 3.38 -1.17
N GLU A 42 -0.90 2.93 -0.08
CA GLU A 42 -0.90 1.51 0.28
C GLU A 42 -1.67 0.65 -0.74
N ALA A 43 -2.86 1.07 -1.16
CA ALA A 43 -3.62 0.36 -2.18
C ALA A 43 -2.89 0.31 -3.53
N ALA A 44 -2.20 1.38 -3.91
CA ALA A 44 -1.39 1.39 -5.11
C ALA A 44 -0.15 0.50 -4.98
N LYS A 45 0.47 0.40 -3.81
CA LYS A 45 1.62 -0.51 -3.60
C LYS A 45 1.23 -1.97 -3.80
N GLU A 46 0.06 -2.38 -3.34
CA GLU A 46 -0.45 -3.74 -3.57
C GLU A 46 -0.59 -4.02 -5.07
N ALA A 47 -1.26 -3.12 -5.81
CA ALA A 47 -1.39 -3.24 -7.27
C ALA A 47 -0.02 -3.25 -7.98
N ALA A 48 0.93 -2.43 -7.51
CA ALA A 48 2.29 -2.40 -8.05
C ALA A 48 3.00 -3.74 -7.83
N GLN A 49 2.87 -4.34 -6.64
CA GLN A 49 3.50 -5.62 -6.31
C GLN A 49 2.94 -6.77 -7.16
N GLU A 50 1.62 -6.81 -7.37
CA GLU A 50 1.00 -7.81 -8.24
C GLU A 50 1.50 -7.68 -9.69
N TRP A 51 1.53 -6.44 -10.20
CA TRP A 51 2.03 -6.17 -11.54
C TRP A 51 3.52 -6.50 -11.69
N LEU A 52 4.36 -6.12 -10.72
CA LEU A 52 5.78 -6.42 -10.71
C LEU A 52 6.04 -7.93 -10.62
N ALA A 53 5.22 -8.69 -9.91
CA ALA A 53 5.33 -10.15 -9.87
C ALA A 53 5.04 -10.78 -11.24
N LEU A 54 4.09 -10.24 -12.00
CA LEU A 54 3.82 -10.66 -13.38
C LEU A 54 4.98 -10.28 -14.33
N LEU A 55 5.53 -9.07 -14.16
CA LEU A 55 6.70 -8.60 -14.90
C LEU A 55 7.90 -9.53 -14.66
N ASP A 56 8.21 -9.82 -13.39
CA ASP A 56 9.34 -10.68 -12.99
C ASP A 56 9.14 -12.14 -13.42
N ALA A 57 7.89 -12.59 -13.58
CA ALA A 57 7.56 -13.90 -14.14
C ALA A 57 7.62 -13.95 -15.68
N GLY A 58 7.92 -12.84 -16.35
CA GLY A 58 7.91 -12.73 -17.82
C GLY A 58 6.52 -12.84 -18.44
N LYS A 59 5.45 -12.62 -17.66
CA LYS A 59 4.04 -12.81 -18.06
C LYS A 59 3.33 -11.49 -18.37
N TYR A 60 4.06 -10.47 -18.80
CA TYR A 60 3.47 -9.19 -19.18
C TYR A 60 3.24 -9.14 -20.70
N GLU A 61 2.00 -8.88 -21.12
CA GLU A 61 1.69 -8.68 -22.55
C GLU A 61 2.39 -7.40 -23.04
N THR A 62 3.36 -7.62 -23.92
CA THR A 62 4.28 -6.62 -24.44
C THR A 62 3.57 -5.58 -25.28
N THR A 63 3.85 -4.30 -24.99
CA THR A 63 3.85 -3.26 -26.01
C THR A 63 5.04 -2.30 -25.82
N TRP A 64 5.97 -2.41 -26.79
CA TRP A 64 6.95 -1.46 -27.32
C TRP A 64 8.17 -1.03 -26.48
N GLU A 65 9.20 -1.89 -26.45
CA GLU A 65 10.56 -1.66 -27.00
C GLU A 65 11.45 -2.88 -26.63
N GLU A 66 11.39 -3.89 -27.50
CA GLU A 66 11.63 -5.33 -27.23
C GLU A 66 13.11 -5.75 -27.05
N GLY A 67 14.08 -4.84 -27.00
CA GLY A 67 15.50 -5.23 -27.00
C GLY A 67 16.17 -5.30 -25.62
N GLN A 68 15.92 -4.30 -24.76
CA GLN A 68 16.75 -4.08 -23.56
C GLN A 68 16.06 -4.41 -22.24
N ALA A 69 14.72 -4.35 -22.18
CA ALA A 69 13.97 -4.63 -20.96
C ALA A 69 13.95 -6.14 -20.61
N HIS A 70 13.81 -7.03 -21.60
CA HIS A 70 13.74 -8.47 -21.36
C HIS A 70 15.05 -9.07 -20.82
N ALA A 71 16.20 -8.68 -21.37
CA ALA A 71 17.50 -9.16 -20.88
C ALA A 71 17.85 -8.61 -19.49
N ALA A 72 17.32 -7.43 -19.13
CA ALA A 72 17.50 -6.88 -17.79
C ALA A 72 16.79 -7.74 -16.74
N LEU A 73 15.53 -8.14 -16.97
CA LEU A 73 14.73 -8.89 -15.99
C LEU A 73 15.35 -10.23 -15.56
N ASP A 74 15.97 -10.98 -16.47
CA ASP A 74 16.68 -12.23 -16.14
C ASP A 74 17.86 -12.02 -15.17
N SER A 75 18.35 -10.79 -15.03
CA SER A 75 19.46 -10.44 -14.16
C SER A 75 19.03 -9.76 -12.85
N LEU A 76 17.73 -9.58 -12.60
CA LEU A 76 17.25 -8.94 -11.38
C LEU A 76 17.72 -9.72 -10.13
N ARG A 77 18.51 -9.07 -9.29
CA ARG A 77 19.03 -9.61 -8.03
C ARG A 77 18.24 -9.12 -6.83
N SER A 78 17.84 -7.86 -6.84
CA SER A 78 17.04 -7.25 -5.80
C SER A 78 16.26 -6.05 -6.32
N ARG A 79 15.13 -5.80 -5.68
CA ARG A 79 14.29 -4.60 -5.84
C ARG A 79 13.81 -4.18 -4.46
N SER A 80 13.94 -2.91 -4.11
CA SER A 80 13.40 -2.36 -2.86
C SER A 80 12.72 -1.02 -3.10
N LEU A 81 11.55 -0.84 -2.47
CA LEU A 81 10.81 0.43 -2.54
C LEU A 81 11.61 1.51 -1.80
N VAL A 82 11.86 2.62 -2.48
CA VAL A 82 12.54 3.80 -1.94
C VAL A 82 11.54 4.88 -1.53
N ALA A 83 10.54 5.12 -2.38
CA ALA A 83 9.51 6.10 -2.10
C ALA A 83 8.21 5.74 -2.84
N ALA A 84 7.07 6.08 -2.25
CA ALA A 84 5.78 6.09 -2.92
C ALA A 84 5.05 7.39 -2.54
N ARG A 85 4.51 8.10 -3.52
CA ARG A 85 3.84 9.39 -3.29
C ARG A 85 2.57 9.51 -4.11
N TYR A 86 1.50 9.91 -3.42
CA TYR A 86 0.27 10.34 -4.07
C TYR A 86 0.47 11.69 -4.78
N ALA A 87 -0.08 11.82 -5.99
CA ALA A 87 -0.08 13.03 -6.78
C ALA A 87 -1.33 13.10 -7.65
N THR A 88 -1.86 14.30 -7.86
CA THR A 88 -2.95 14.56 -8.82
C THR A 88 -2.51 15.40 -10.01
N ASP A 89 -1.28 15.92 -9.94
CA ASP A 89 -0.67 16.74 -10.98
C ASP A 89 0.65 16.07 -11.41
N ILE A 90 0.63 15.48 -12.60
CA ILE A 90 1.78 14.85 -13.24
C ILE A 90 1.95 15.52 -14.60
N PRO A 91 3.09 16.18 -14.87
CA PRO A 91 3.31 16.87 -16.14
C PRO A 91 3.10 15.95 -17.35
N ASN A 92 2.28 16.39 -18.30
CA ASN A 92 1.94 15.68 -19.54
C ASN A 92 1.17 14.35 -19.36
N ALA A 93 0.66 14.04 -18.16
CA ALA A 93 -0.25 12.91 -17.96
C ALA A 93 -1.72 13.38 -17.93
N PRO A 94 -2.69 12.50 -18.23
CA PRO A 94 -4.11 12.81 -18.04
C PRO A 94 -4.41 13.16 -16.58
N GLU A 95 -5.45 13.96 -16.34
CA GLU A 95 -5.95 14.21 -14.99
C GLU A 95 -6.35 12.89 -14.30
N GLY A 96 -6.15 12.85 -12.97
CA GLY A 96 -6.53 11.70 -12.14
C GLY A 96 -5.72 11.58 -10.85
N GLU A 97 -6.06 10.58 -10.06
CA GLU A 97 -5.29 10.19 -8.87
C GLU A 97 -4.13 9.28 -9.30
N TYR A 98 -2.92 9.64 -8.91
CA TYR A 98 -1.72 8.86 -9.16
C TYR A 98 -0.99 8.51 -7.88
N VAL A 99 -0.29 7.38 -7.91
CA VAL A 99 0.80 7.08 -6.99
C VAL A 99 2.06 6.82 -7.81
N VAL A 100 3.12 7.55 -7.52
CA VAL A 100 4.43 7.36 -8.13
C VAL A 100 5.31 6.59 -7.14
N ALA A 101 5.65 5.36 -7.49
CA ALA A 101 6.55 4.51 -6.73
C ALA A 101 7.94 4.46 -7.38
N GLN A 102 8.98 4.66 -6.59
CA GLN A 102 10.37 4.52 -6.99
C GLN A 102 11.00 3.35 -6.27
N TYR A 103 11.70 2.51 -7.02
CA TYR A 103 12.43 1.37 -6.50
C TYR A 103 13.91 1.51 -6.84
N LYS A 104 14.76 1.07 -5.94
CA LYS A 104 16.16 0.80 -6.21
C LYS A 104 16.28 -0.67 -6.55
N SER A 105 16.85 -0.97 -7.71
CA SER A 105 17.03 -2.34 -8.18
C SER A 105 18.47 -2.62 -8.55
N MET A 106 18.85 -3.88 -8.40
CA MET A 106 20.15 -4.41 -8.84
C MET A 106 19.92 -5.41 -9.96
N TYR A 107 20.37 -5.07 -11.16
CA TYR A 107 20.40 -5.93 -12.34
C TYR A 107 21.83 -6.43 -12.55
N GLY A 108 22.11 -7.66 -12.13
CA GLY A 108 23.48 -8.15 -11.96
C GLY A 108 24.26 -7.26 -10.99
N ALA A 109 25.31 -6.59 -11.47
CA ALA A 109 26.10 -5.63 -10.70
C ALA A 109 25.71 -4.15 -10.96
N LYS A 110 24.69 -3.90 -11.78
CA LYS A 110 24.25 -2.54 -12.14
C LYS A 110 23.10 -2.11 -11.25
N GLU A 111 23.23 -0.92 -10.67
CA GLU A 111 22.16 -0.28 -9.92
C GLU A 111 21.27 0.55 -10.86
N THR A 112 19.96 0.46 -10.67
CA THR A 112 18.96 1.22 -11.42
C THR A 112 17.90 1.79 -10.51
N VAL A 113 17.30 2.90 -10.94
CA VAL A 113 16.05 3.41 -10.39
C VAL A 113 14.92 3.00 -11.31
N GLU A 114 13.95 2.27 -10.77
CA GLU A 114 12.70 1.96 -11.44
C GLU A 114 11.61 2.91 -10.95
N THR A 115 10.81 3.46 -11.86
CA THR A 115 9.66 4.31 -11.53
C THR A 115 8.40 3.69 -12.08
N THR A 116 7.44 3.39 -11.20
CA THR A 116 6.10 2.90 -11.54
C THR A 116 5.09 4.01 -11.29
N TYR A 117 4.31 4.35 -12.31
CA TYR A 117 3.17 5.24 -12.20
C TYR A 117 1.92 4.39 -12.09
N LEU A 118 1.22 4.49 -10.98
CA LEU A 118 -0.09 3.89 -10.80
C LEU A 118 -1.16 4.96 -10.94
N LYS A 119 -2.14 4.72 -11.79
CA LYS A 119 -3.31 5.57 -11.93
C LYS A 119 -4.51 4.84 -11.35
N LYS A 120 -5.34 5.57 -10.60
CA LYS A 120 -6.64 5.05 -10.17
C LYS A 120 -7.65 5.21 -11.31
N ASP A 121 -8.26 4.10 -11.68
CA ASP A 121 -9.20 3.99 -12.79
C ASP A 121 -10.39 3.13 -12.34
N ASP A 122 -11.61 3.70 -12.38
CA ASP A 122 -12.83 3.10 -11.82
C ASP A 122 -12.63 2.54 -10.41
N GLY A 123 -11.98 3.33 -9.54
CA GLY A 123 -11.70 2.96 -8.15
C GLY A 123 -10.61 1.90 -7.96
N THR A 124 -10.02 1.39 -9.04
CA THR A 124 -8.97 0.36 -9.02
C THR A 124 -7.62 0.97 -9.39
N TRP A 125 -6.55 0.66 -8.66
CA TRP A 125 -5.20 1.08 -9.00
C TRP A 125 -4.63 0.18 -10.11
N ARG A 126 -4.12 0.79 -11.18
CA ARG A 126 -3.49 0.08 -12.30
C ARG A 126 -2.16 0.75 -12.66
N VAL A 127 -1.19 -0.05 -13.08
CA VAL A 127 0.07 0.50 -13.61
C VAL A 127 -0.22 1.17 -14.96
N ALA A 128 0.04 2.48 -15.02
CA ALA A 128 -0.10 3.30 -16.21
C ALA A 128 1.24 3.56 -16.91
N GLY A 129 2.36 3.31 -16.23
CA GLY A 129 3.69 3.43 -16.83
C GLY A 129 4.79 2.86 -15.94
N TYR A 130 5.85 2.39 -16.57
CA TYR A 130 7.03 1.81 -15.90
C TYR A 130 8.30 2.22 -16.65
N PHE A 131 9.28 2.74 -15.91
CA PHE A 131 10.53 3.24 -16.47
C PHE A 131 11.71 2.73 -15.67
N VAL A 132 12.79 2.33 -16.35
CA VAL A 132 14.04 1.91 -15.72
C VAL A 132 15.16 2.84 -16.19
N LYS A 133 15.92 3.39 -15.24
CA LYS A 133 17.09 4.24 -15.52
C LYS A 133 18.29 3.77 -14.72
N PRO A 134 19.52 3.86 -15.24
CA PRO A 134 20.72 3.68 -14.42
C PRO A 134 20.71 4.65 -13.24
N ALA A 135 21.16 4.20 -12.07
CA ALA A 135 21.31 5.10 -10.93
C ALA A 135 22.41 6.14 -11.22
N GLY A 136 22.17 7.40 -10.85
CA GLY A 136 23.16 8.49 -10.94
C GLY A 136 23.25 9.20 -12.30
N GLN A 137 22.30 9.01 -13.21
CA GLN A 137 22.12 9.80 -14.43
C GLN A 137 20.97 10.80 -14.31
#